data_AF-A0A656HNR8-F1
#
_entry.id   AF-A0A656HNR8-F1
#
_cell.length_a   1.000
_cell.length_b   1.000
_cell.length_c   1.000
_cell.angle_alpha   90.00
_cell.angle_beta   90.00
_cell.angle_gamma   90.00
#
_symmetry.space_group_name_H-M   'P 1'
#
loop_
_entity.id
_entity.type
_entity.pdbx_description
1 polymer ?
#
loop_
_entity_poly.entity_id
_entity_poly.type
_entity_poly.pdbx_seq_one_letter_code
_entity_poly.pdbx_strand_id
1 'polypeptide(L)'
;MNDNDNDKTEDWHLAFIFGEQESEDSEPVTKINAIESICYESFKNDYSLISEYHSSLQLVKSVQLNIQEFLESIVHYASEFLNREDMNEEKFDLISLNFSRQLLNILSMFRSLLDHSEFSISREFGKDSDQLKKWKNIQSKYYDEYFEYRLFYKLRNYCQHIGMPPLSISFTSSREEEGISFRLDIKRDELLKEKTVWNKQLIHDLNSADDKISIIDSLNIWSECFRGISKVLLDIKRDGAIDAANRVAGHRARLKLPTDIGRLCAVHIPHITEKPKNLNMSLSWLPENKAIEILKGNPFDKISQDA
;
A
#
# COMPACT_ATOMS: atom_id res chain seq x y z
N MET A 1 25.10 35.41 -31.94
CA MET A 1 24.87 34.53 -33.11
C MET A 1 25.92 33.45 -33.08
N ASN A 2 25.57 32.32 -32.50
CA ASN A 2 26.07 30.99 -32.83
C ASN A 2 25.12 30.04 -32.09
N ASP A 3 24.01 29.76 -32.78
CA ASP A 3 23.11 28.66 -32.48
C ASP A 3 23.92 27.37 -32.57
N ASN A 4 24.26 26.80 -31.43
CA ASN A 4 24.51 25.36 -31.32
C ASN A 4 23.26 24.75 -30.69
N ASP A 5 22.19 24.80 -31.47
CA ASP A 5 20.97 24.05 -31.24
C ASP A 5 21.25 22.61 -31.67
N ASN A 6 21.89 21.87 -30.77
CA ASN A 6 22.08 20.42 -30.90
C ASN A 6 21.07 19.73 -29.98
N ASP A 7 19.80 20.18 -30.05
CA ASP A 7 18.66 19.48 -29.48
C ASP A 7 18.34 18.29 -30.40
N LYS A 8 19.20 17.27 -30.33
CA LYS A 8 18.86 15.94 -30.87
C LYS A 8 17.79 15.37 -29.95
N THR A 9 16.54 15.71 -30.22
CA THR A 9 15.38 14.99 -29.71
C THR A 9 15.61 13.50 -29.98
N GLU A 10 15.82 12.71 -28.93
CA GLU A 10 15.97 11.26 -29.06
C GLU A 10 14.74 10.67 -29.77
N ASP A 11 14.96 9.83 -30.80
CA ASP A 11 13.89 9.27 -31.65
C ASP A 11 13.15 8.12 -30.93
N TRP A 12 12.29 8.49 -30.00
CA TRP A 12 11.40 7.57 -29.31
C TRP A 12 10.12 7.33 -30.10
N HIS A 13 9.73 6.06 -30.19
CA HIS A 13 8.52 5.63 -30.87
C HIS A 13 7.63 4.82 -29.94
N LEU A 14 6.32 4.99 -30.07
CA LEU A 14 5.37 4.02 -29.53
C LEU A 14 5.41 2.78 -30.43
N ALA A 15 5.62 1.61 -29.83
CA ALA A 15 5.67 0.35 -30.51
C ALA A 15 4.69 -0.66 -29.93
N PHE A 16 4.17 -1.52 -30.79
CA PHE A 16 3.38 -2.69 -30.40
C PHE A 16 4.19 -3.96 -30.64
N ILE A 17 4.34 -4.75 -29.57
CA ILE A 17 5.16 -5.96 -29.56
C ILE A 17 4.25 -7.16 -29.32
N PHE A 18 4.32 -8.16 -30.19
CA PHE A 18 3.54 -9.40 -30.09
C PHE A 18 4.34 -10.58 -30.64
N GLY A 19 4.01 -11.77 -30.14
CA GLY A 19 4.53 -13.03 -30.66
C GLY A 19 3.64 -13.53 -31.79
N GLU A 20 4.26 -14.11 -32.82
CA GLU A 20 3.59 -14.78 -33.92
C GLU A 20 4.24 -16.14 -34.15
N GLN A 21 3.41 -17.15 -34.40
CA GLN A 21 3.84 -18.50 -34.73
C GLN A 21 3.04 -18.95 -35.94
N GLU A 22 3.71 -19.15 -37.08
CA GLU A 22 3.06 -19.44 -38.37
C GLU A 22 2.49 -20.87 -38.43
N SER A 23 3.03 -21.80 -37.63
CA SER A 23 2.57 -23.18 -37.49
C SER A 23 3.04 -23.80 -36.16
N GLU A 24 2.39 -24.87 -35.67
CA GLU A 24 2.76 -25.54 -34.40
C GLU A 24 4.24 -25.99 -34.35
N ASP A 25 4.85 -26.27 -35.51
CA ASP A 25 6.24 -26.70 -35.63
C ASP A 25 7.25 -25.56 -35.87
N SER A 26 6.79 -24.32 -36.05
CA SER A 26 7.67 -23.16 -36.27
C SER A 26 8.13 -22.50 -34.97
N GLU A 27 9.35 -21.96 -34.94
CA GLU A 27 9.83 -21.18 -33.80
C GLU A 27 9.03 -19.87 -33.67
N PRO A 28 8.62 -19.47 -32.45
CA PRO A 28 7.87 -18.24 -32.25
C PRO A 28 8.75 -17.02 -32.51
N VAL A 29 8.25 -16.10 -33.34
CA VAL A 29 8.95 -14.86 -33.69
C VAL A 29 8.31 -13.68 -32.95
N THR A 30 9.14 -12.81 -32.37
CA THR A 30 8.67 -11.55 -31.79
C THR A 30 8.70 -10.45 -32.86
N LYS A 31 7.54 -9.87 -33.16
CA LYS A 31 7.45 -8.70 -34.04
C LYS A 31 7.40 -7.41 -33.21
N ILE A 32 8.17 -6.41 -33.64
CA ILE A 32 8.18 -5.07 -33.05
C ILE A 32 7.72 -4.10 -34.13
N ASN A 33 6.52 -3.56 -33.97
CA ASN A 33 5.95 -2.59 -34.89
C ASN A 33 6.05 -1.21 -34.27
N ALA A 34 7.02 -0.39 -34.71
CA ALA A 34 7.05 1.04 -34.39
C ALA A 34 5.90 1.74 -35.14
N ILE A 35 5.06 2.45 -34.40
CA ILE A 35 3.78 2.99 -34.90
C ILE A 35 3.90 4.48 -35.18
N GLU A 36 4.31 5.26 -34.18
CA GLU A 36 4.39 6.72 -34.25
C GLU A 36 5.47 7.24 -33.32
N SER A 37 6.03 8.41 -33.64
CA SER A 37 6.96 9.12 -32.76
C SER A 37 6.22 9.65 -31.52
N ILE A 38 6.89 9.65 -30.38
CA ILE A 38 6.34 10.11 -29.10
C ILE A 38 7.30 11.03 -28.34
N CYS A 39 6.72 11.90 -27.52
CA CYS A 39 7.48 12.61 -26.49
C CYS A 39 7.76 11.66 -25.32
N TYR A 40 9.02 11.25 -25.14
CA TYR A 40 9.40 10.32 -24.08
C TYR A 40 9.18 10.86 -22.67
N GLU A 41 9.29 12.18 -22.45
CA GLU A 41 9.01 12.76 -21.13
C GLU A 41 7.53 12.71 -20.78
N SER A 42 6.62 12.97 -21.73
CA SER A 42 5.19 12.78 -21.51
C SER A 42 4.86 11.32 -21.19
N PHE A 43 5.48 10.39 -21.92
CA PHE A 43 5.34 8.95 -21.71
C PHE A 43 5.77 8.55 -20.28
N LYS A 44 6.95 9.00 -19.88
CA LYS A 44 7.54 8.71 -18.57
C LYS A 44 6.72 9.33 -17.44
N ASN A 45 6.17 10.53 -17.66
CA ASN A 45 5.28 11.18 -16.70
C ASN A 45 3.99 10.35 -16.49
N ASP A 46 3.33 9.91 -17.56
CA ASP A 46 2.13 9.07 -17.46
C ASP A 46 2.42 7.74 -16.76
N TYR A 47 3.55 7.11 -17.11
CA TYR A 47 4.02 5.92 -16.42
C TYR A 47 4.21 6.17 -14.92
N SER A 48 4.86 7.28 -14.57
CA SER A 48 5.16 7.65 -13.18
C SER A 48 3.88 7.87 -12.38
N LEU A 49 2.92 8.64 -12.91
CA LEU A 49 1.65 8.92 -12.23
C LEU A 49 0.86 7.64 -11.94
N ILE A 50 0.75 6.74 -12.92
CA ILE A 50 0.07 5.44 -12.75
C ILE A 50 0.81 4.57 -11.73
N SER A 51 2.14 4.52 -11.80
CA SER A 51 2.96 3.67 -10.93
C SER A 51 2.99 4.16 -9.49
N GLU A 52 3.05 5.47 -9.27
CA GLU A 52 3.00 6.08 -7.93
C GLU A 52 1.63 5.89 -7.27
N TYR A 53 0.53 6.04 -8.03
CA TYR A 53 -0.81 5.77 -7.51
C TYR A 53 -0.98 4.29 -7.13
N HIS A 54 -0.55 3.38 -8.01
CA HIS A 54 -0.59 1.95 -7.73
C HIS A 54 0.29 1.57 -6.52
N SER A 55 1.46 2.18 -6.37
CA SER A 55 2.33 1.94 -5.21
C SER A 55 1.68 2.40 -3.90
N SER A 56 0.98 3.55 -3.91
CA SER A 56 0.18 3.99 -2.76
C SER A 56 -0.95 3.01 -2.42
N LEU A 57 -1.64 2.45 -3.43
CA LEU A 57 -2.64 1.39 -3.21
C LEU A 57 -2.04 0.14 -2.58
N GLN A 58 -0.86 -0.30 -3.03
CA GLN A 58 -0.18 -1.48 -2.48
C GLN A 58 0.14 -1.28 -0.99
N LEU A 59 0.64 -0.12 -0.59
CA LEU A 59 0.92 0.18 0.82
C LEU A 59 -0.35 0.12 1.67
N VAL A 60 -1.45 0.72 1.20
CA VAL A 60 -2.76 0.65 1.88
C VAL A 60 -3.21 -0.81 2.01
N LYS A 61 -3.12 -1.59 0.93
CA LYS A 61 -3.52 -3.00 0.93
C LYS A 61 -2.67 -3.85 1.87
N SER A 62 -1.37 -3.61 1.95
CA SER A 62 -0.50 -4.32 2.88
C SER A 62 -0.90 -4.11 4.35
N VAL A 63 -1.31 -2.90 4.72
CA VAL A 63 -1.86 -2.65 6.07
C VAL A 63 -3.16 -3.42 6.28
N GLN A 64 -4.08 -3.37 5.31
CA GLN A 64 -5.35 -4.11 5.39
C GLN A 64 -5.16 -5.62 5.52
N LEU A 65 -4.22 -6.20 4.78
CA LEU A 65 -3.91 -7.64 4.86
C LEU A 65 -3.37 -8.02 6.24
N ASN A 66 -2.54 -7.17 6.85
CA ASN A 66 -2.04 -7.42 8.21
C ASN A 66 -3.16 -7.34 9.26
N ILE A 67 -4.12 -6.43 9.09
CA ILE A 67 -5.32 -6.36 9.95
C ILE A 67 -6.15 -7.64 9.77
N GLN A 68 -6.37 -8.05 8.52
CA GLN A 68 -7.12 -9.26 8.21
C GLN A 68 -6.48 -10.50 8.84
N GLU A 69 -5.16 -10.69 8.70
CA GLU A 69 -4.42 -11.82 9.32
C GLU A 69 -4.59 -11.83 10.85
N PHE A 70 -4.56 -10.64 11.48
CA PHE A 70 -4.76 -10.49 12.92
C PHE A 70 -6.18 -10.88 13.35
N LEU A 71 -7.21 -10.43 12.62
CA LEU A 71 -8.61 -10.79 12.90
C LEU A 71 -8.89 -12.27 12.66
N GLU A 72 -8.36 -12.85 11.59
CA GLU A 72 -8.44 -14.28 11.31
C GLU A 72 -7.81 -15.11 12.45
N SER A 73 -6.70 -14.62 13.03
CA SER A 73 -6.06 -15.28 14.18
C SER A 73 -6.93 -15.23 15.44
N ILE A 74 -7.65 -14.14 15.68
CA ILE A 74 -8.63 -14.05 16.78
C ILE A 74 -9.69 -15.14 16.61
N VAL A 75 -10.31 -15.23 15.43
CA VAL A 75 -11.35 -16.23 15.14
C VAL A 75 -10.80 -17.65 15.28
N HIS A 76 -9.58 -17.89 14.78
CA HIS A 76 -8.91 -19.16 14.88
C HIS A 76 -8.71 -19.60 16.34
N TYR A 77 -8.11 -18.77 17.18
CA TYR A 77 -7.85 -19.12 18.58
C TYR A 77 -9.11 -19.20 19.44
N ALA A 78 -10.13 -18.37 19.17
CA ALA A 78 -11.44 -18.51 19.78
C ALA A 78 -12.09 -19.86 19.44
N SER A 79 -11.97 -20.29 18.18
CA SER A 79 -12.49 -21.58 17.71
C SER A 79 -11.70 -22.77 18.26
N GLU A 80 -10.38 -22.67 18.39
CA GLU A 80 -9.56 -23.71 19.01
C GLU A 80 -9.92 -23.89 20.49
N PHE A 81 -10.13 -22.78 21.22
CA PHE A 81 -10.55 -22.81 22.62
C PHE A 81 -11.90 -23.51 22.80
N LEU A 82 -12.88 -23.18 21.96
CA LEU A 82 -14.19 -23.85 21.91
C LEU A 82 -14.10 -25.38 21.78
N ASN A 83 -13.14 -25.87 20.99
CA ASN A 83 -13.08 -27.28 20.61
C ASN A 83 -12.27 -28.17 21.55
N ARG A 84 -11.25 -27.62 22.23
CA ARG A 84 -10.26 -28.45 22.94
C ARG A 84 -10.24 -28.26 24.45
N GLU A 85 -10.71 -27.13 24.99
CA GLU A 85 -10.63 -26.73 26.42
C GLU A 85 -9.24 -26.86 27.11
N ASP A 86 -8.21 -27.36 26.41
CA ASP A 86 -6.83 -27.47 26.88
C ASP A 86 -6.06 -26.21 26.44
N MET A 87 -5.92 -25.30 27.39
CA MET A 87 -5.02 -24.14 27.33
C MET A 87 -4.01 -24.22 28.46
N ASN A 88 -2.85 -24.80 28.18
CA ASN A 88 -1.70 -24.74 29.06
C ASN A 88 -0.92 -23.41 28.86
N GLU A 89 0.01 -23.13 29.77
CA GLU A 89 0.83 -21.91 29.76
C GLU A 89 1.62 -21.75 28.45
N GLU A 90 2.20 -22.83 27.93
CA GLU A 90 2.97 -22.83 26.68
C GLU A 90 2.12 -22.39 25.46
N LYS A 91 0.86 -22.84 25.38
CA LYS A 91 -0.06 -22.38 24.33
C LYS A 91 -0.39 -20.90 24.49
N PHE A 92 -0.63 -20.42 25.71
CA PHE A 92 -0.87 -18.99 25.95
C PHE A 92 0.31 -18.13 25.50
N ASP A 93 1.54 -18.56 25.79
CA ASP A 93 2.75 -17.88 25.36
C ASP A 93 2.86 -17.83 23.83
N LEU A 94 2.57 -18.95 23.15
CA LEU A 94 2.59 -19.01 21.69
C LEU A 94 1.53 -18.10 21.06
N ILE A 95 0.31 -18.09 21.61
CA ILE A 95 -0.79 -17.22 21.14
C ILE A 95 -0.42 -15.75 21.35
N SER A 96 0.10 -15.41 22.54
CA SER A 96 0.56 -14.05 22.86
C SER A 96 1.68 -13.58 21.94
N LEU A 97 2.64 -14.47 21.62
CA LEU A 97 3.71 -14.20 20.66
C LEU A 97 3.15 -13.93 19.25
N ASN A 98 2.20 -14.74 18.79
CA ASN A 98 1.59 -14.57 17.48
C ASN A 98 0.84 -13.23 17.36
N PHE A 99 0.04 -12.88 18.36
CA PHE A 99 -0.63 -11.58 18.39
C PHE A 99 0.37 -10.42 18.47
N SER A 100 1.44 -10.55 19.25
CA SER A 100 2.49 -9.54 19.33
C SER A 100 3.18 -9.31 17.97
N ARG A 101 3.53 -10.40 17.27
CA ARG A 101 4.13 -10.35 15.92
C ARG A 101 3.19 -9.68 14.91
N GLN A 102 1.92 -10.07 14.90
CA GLN A 102 0.94 -9.54 13.95
C GLN A 102 0.61 -8.07 14.24
N LEU A 103 0.45 -7.69 15.51
CA LEU A 103 0.30 -6.29 15.89
C LEU A 103 1.51 -5.46 15.46
N LEU A 104 2.73 -5.97 15.64
CA LEU A 104 3.94 -5.31 15.17
C LEU A 104 3.97 -5.15 13.64
N ASN A 105 3.47 -6.14 12.90
CA ASN A 105 3.34 -6.05 11.44
C ASN A 105 2.37 -4.94 11.02
N ILE A 106 1.21 -4.83 11.68
CA ILE A 106 0.24 -3.74 11.44
C ILE A 106 0.92 -2.39 11.70
N LEU A 107 1.51 -2.22 12.89
CA LEU A 107 2.15 -0.97 13.32
C LEU A 107 3.31 -0.56 12.41
N SER A 108 4.14 -1.52 11.99
CA SER A 108 5.30 -1.26 11.12
C SER A 108 4.87 -0.93 9.70
N MET A 109 3.91 -1.68 9.14
CA MET A 109 3.41 -1.42 7.79
C MET A 109 2.68 -0.08 7.71
N PHE A 110 1.90 0.27 8.74
CA PHE A 110 1.29 1.59 8.82
C PHE A 110 2.33 2.71 8.87
N ARG A 111 3.41 2.54 9.64
CA ARG A 111 4.49 3.54 9.66
C ARG A 111 5.13 3.71 8.28
N SER A 112 5.41 2.61 7.59
CA SER A 112 5.95 2.64 6.23
C SER A 112 4.99 3.34 5.26
N LEU A 113 3.68 3.07 5.35
CA LEU A 113 2.67 3.82 4.57
C LEU A 113 2.82 5.33 4.80
N LEU A 114 2.96 5.76 6.06
CA LEU A 114 3.10 7.18 6.38
C LEU A 114 4.37 7.79 5.76
N ASP A 115 5.51 7.15 5.98
CA ASP A 115 6.83 7.65 5.56
C ASP A 115 6.98 7.67 4.02
N HIS A 116 6.60 6.57 3.36
CA HIS A 116 6.67 6.48 1.90
C HIS A 116 5.72 7.47 1.22
N SER A 117 4.53 7.67 1.78
CA SER A 117 3.56 8.60 1.24
C SER A 117 4.00 10.05 1.41
N GLU A 118 4.54 10.43 2.57
CA GLU A 118 5.10 11.78 2.77
C GLU A 118 6.24 12.05 1.79
N PHE A 119 7.17 11.10 1.64
CA PHE A 119 8.29 11.24 0.70
C PHE A 119 7.82 11.37 -0.75
N SER A 120 6.90 10.49 -1.17
CA SER A 120 6.36 10.48 -2.54
C SER A 120 5.60 11.77 -2.85
N ILE A 121 4.70 12.21 -1.95
CA ILE A 121 3.96 13.48 -2.12
C ILE A 121 4.92 14.68 -2.15
N SER A 122 5.90 14.72 -1.25
CA SER A 122 6.88 15.82 -1.24
C SER A 122 7.74 15.85 -2.51
N ARG A 123 8.05 14.69 -3.10
CA ARG A 123 8.83 14.59 -4.34
C ARG A 123 8.01 15.03 -5.55
N GLU A 124 6.74 14.67 -5.60
CA GLU A 124 5.84 14.94 -6.73
C GLU A 124 5.33 16.39 -6.74
N PHE A 125 4.88 16.91 -5.59
CA PHE A 125 4.23 18.22 -5.50
C PHE A 125 5.12 19.30 -4.87
N GLY A 126 6.22 18.92 -4.22
CA GLY A 126 7.11 19.82 -3.48
C GLY A 126 6.78 19.94 -1.99
N LYS A 127 7.74 20.48 -1.22
CA LYS A 127 7.68 20.57 0.26
C LYS A 127 6.67 21.57 0.81
N ASP A 128 6.30 22.58 0.03
CA ASP A 128 5.38 23.64 0.45
C ASP A 128 3.98 23.49 -0.20
N SER A 129 3.74 22.35 -0.85
CA SER A 129 2.51 22.06 -1.58
C SER A 129 1.29 21.90 -0.68
N ASP A 130 0.12 22.26 -1.20
CA ASP A 130 -1.14 22.08 -0.48
C ASP A 130 -1.51 20.61 -0.31
N GLN A 131 -1.05 19.74 -1.23
CA GLN A 131 -1.12 18.29 -1.13
C GLN A 131 -0.38 17.77 0.11
N LEU A 132 0.87 18.21 0.31
CA LEU A 132 1.65 17.80 1.48
C LEU A 132 1.07 18.37 2.78
N LYS A 133 0.57 19.60 2.76
CA LYS A 133 -0.15 20.18 3.92
C LYS A 133 -1.41 19.36 4.24
N LYS A 134 -2.22 19.01 3.25
CA LYS A 134 -3.43 18.17 3.42
C LYS A 134 -3.07 16.81 4.04
N TRP A 135 -1.99 16.18 3.55
CA TRP A 135 -1.47 14.92 4.07
C TRP A 135 -1.01 15.00 5.52
N LYS A 136 -0.31 16.08 5.91
CA LYS A 136 0.12 16.28 7.30
C LYS A 136 -1.04 16.61 8.22
N ASN A 137 -1.97 17.45 7.75
CA ASN A 137 -3.13 17.88 8.53
C ASN A 137 -4.02 16.71 8.94
N ILE A 138 -4.26 15.72 8.06
CA ILE A 138 -5.08 14.57 8.43
C ILE A 138 -4.42 13.70 9.51
N GLN A 139 -3.09 13.55 9.46
CA GLN A 139 -2.35 12.81 10.47
C GLN A 139 -2.34 13.55 11.81
N SER A 140 -2.08 14.86 11.80
CA SER A 140 -2.14 15.70 13.00
C SER A 140 -3.53 15.70 13.62
N LYS A 141 -4.57 15.85 12.79
CA LYS A 141 -5.96 15.76 13.24
C LYS A 141 -6.24 14.46 13.98
N TYR A 142 -5.91 13.30 13.38
CA TYR A 142 -6.15 12.02 14.05
C TYR A 142 -5.27 11.82 15.28
N TYR A 143 -4.06 12.35 15.26
CA TYR A 143 -3.20 12.37 16.45
C TYR A 143 -3.80 13.21 17.58
N ASP A 144 -4.45 14.33 17.31
CA ASP A 144 -5.00 15.18 18.37
C ASP A 144 -6.38 14.69 18.85
N GLU A 145 -7.20 14.13 17.96
CA GLU A 145 -8.58 13.75 18.27
C GLU A 145 -8.72 12.33 18.86
N TYR A 146 -7.86 11.36 18.49
CA TYR A 146 -8.08 9.94 18.82
C TYR A 146 -6.96 9.36 19.67
N PHE A 147 -7.33 8.85 20.85
CA PHE A 147 -6.41 8.19 21.76
C PHE A 147 -5.79 6.94 21.12
N GLU A 148 -6.59 6.12 20.46
CA GLU A 148 -6.20 4.84 19.85
C GLU A 148 -5.16 5.05 18.75
N TYR A 149 -5.32 6.13 17.97
CA TYR A 149 -4.34 6.55 16.99
C TYR A 149 -3.00 6.92 17.64
N ARG A 150 -3.02 7.76 18.68
CA ARG A 150 -1.80 8.12 19.43
C ARG A 150 -1.15 6.91 20.08
N LEU A 151 -1.96 6.05 20.71
CA LEU A 151 -1.52 4.84 21.38
C LEU A 151 -0.77 3.96 20.39
N PHE A 152 -1.39 3.60 19.25
CA PHE A 152 -0.79 2.70 18.27
C PHE A 152 0.45 3.32 17.63
N TYR A 153 0.41 4.62 17.32
CA TYR A 153 1.57 5.35 16.80
C TYR A 153 2.78 5.25 17.74
N LYS A 154 2.58 5.39 19.05
CA LYS A 154 3.66 5.31 20.06
C LYS A 154 3.98 3.88 20.48
N LEU A 155 3.02 2.97 20.45
CA LEU A 155 3.20 1.56 20.77
C LEU A 155 4.23 0.92 19.84
N ARG A 156 4.24 1.35 18.56
CA ARG A 156 5.31 0.98 17.62
C ARG A 156 6.70 1.31 18.16
N ASN A 157 6.90 2.51 18.71
CA ASN A 157 8.19 2.93 19.25
C ASN A 157 8.57 2.13 20.50
N TYR A 158 7.60 1.81 21.35
CA TYR A 158 7.79 0.89 22.46
C TYR A 158 8.27 -0.48 21.94
N CYS A 159 7.59 -1.04 20.94
CA CYS A 159 7.95 -2.33 20.36
C CYS A 159 9.34 -2.38 19.74
N GLN A 160 9.86 -1.24 19.28
CA GLN A 160 11.19 -1.15 18.67
C GLN A 160 12.32 -0.91 19.66
N HIS A 161 12.04 -0.25 20.78
CA HIS A 161 13.08 0.21 21.69
C HIS A 161 13.06 -0.49 23.04
N ILE A 162 11.94 -1.08 23.43
CA ILE A 162 11.74 -1.71 24.74
C ILE A 162 11.51 -3.22 24.59
N GLY A 163 10.45 -3.64 23.90
CA GLY A 163 10.10 -5.06 23.79
C GLY A 163 8.68 -5.30 23.32
N MET A 164 8.21 -6.55 23.38
CA MET A 164 6.86 -6.92 22.94
C MET A 164 5.77 -6.20 23.76
N PRO A 165 4.62 -5.86 23.15
CA PRO A 165 3.53 -5.21 23.87
C PRO A 165 3.06 -6.11 25.02
N PRO A 166 2.75 -5.55 26.22
CA PRO A 166 2.36 -6.34 27.38
C PRO A 166 0.91 -6.81 27.24
N LEU A 167 0.71 -7.90 26.50
CA LEU A 167 -0.60 -8.44 26.19
C LEU A 167 -1.17 -9.29 27.34
N SER A 168 -2.50 -9.30 27.44
CA SER A 168 -3.27 -10.18 28.30
C SER A 168 -4.35 -10.84 27.46
N ILE A 169 -4.42 -12.16 27.50
CA ILE A 169 -5.46 -12.95 26.83
C ILE A 169 -6.37 -13.53 27.90
N SER A 170 -7.68 -13.45 27.71
CA SER A 170 -8.64 -14.17 28.55
C SER A 170 -9.76 -14.76 27.74
N PHE A 171 -10.12 -15.99 28.08
CA PHE A 171 -11.29 -16.69 27.56
C PHE A 171 -12.28 -16.89 28.71
N THR A 172 -13.53 -16.56 28.48
CA THR A 172 -14.62 -16.88 29.40
C THR A 172 -15.69 -17.63 28.64
N SER A 173 -15.93 -18.89 29.01
CA SER A 173 -17.15 -19.60 28.66
C SER A 173 -18.14 -19.46 29.81
N SER A 174 -19.37 -19.08 29.52
CA SER A 174 -20.46 -19.18 30.49
C SER A 174 -21.43 -20.24 30.01
N ARG A 175 -22.04 -20.99 30.93
CA ARG A 175 -23.11 -21.95 30.58
C ARG A 175 -24.47 -21.27 30.40
N GLU A 176 -24.58 -19.99 30.78
CA GLU A 176 -25.82 -19.21 30.78
C GLU A 176 -25.96 -18.32 29.53
N GLU A 177 -24.85 -17.88 28.94
CA GLU A 177 -24.79 -17.23 27.62
C GLU A 177 -24.25 -18.26 26.62
N GLU A 178 -25.01 -18.61 25.59
CA GLU A 178 -24.50 -19.46 24.49
C GLU A 178 -23.32 -18.75 23.80
N GLY A 179 -22.08 -19.04 24.22
CA GLY A 179 -20.90 -18.48 23.56
C GLY A 179 -19.61 -18.52 24.38
N ILE A 180 -18.54 -18.06 23.72
CA ILE A 180 -17.23 -17.81 24.33
C ILE A 180 -16.87 -16.35 24.10
N SER A 181 -16.49 -15.68 25.18
CA SER A 181 -15.91 -14.34 25.11
C SER A 181 -14.39 -14.45 25.09
N PHE A 182 -13.79 -13.95 24.01
CA PHE A 182 -12.36 -13.77 23.85
C PHE A 182 -12.01 -12.30 24.10
N ARG A 183 -11.05 -12.05 25.00
CA ARG A 183 -10.47 -10.72 25.17
C ARG A 183 -8.97 -10.75 24.94
N LEU A 184 -8.51 -9.73 24.24
CA LEU A 184 -7.11 -9.41 24.04
C LEU A 184 -6.89 -7.96 24.44
N ASP A 185 -6.22 -7.78 25.58
CA ASP A 185 -6.04 -6.48 26.21
C ASP A 185 -4.55 -6.12 26.31
N ILE A 186 -4.21 -4.83 26.27
CA ILE A 186 -2.91 -4.30 26.69
C ILE A 186 -2.98 -3.95 28.17
N LYS A 187 -2.00 -4.38 28.96
CA LYS A 187 -1.86 -4.02 30.37
C LYS A 187 -1.33 -2.59 30.47
N ARG A 188 -2.21 -1.62 30.78
CA ARG A 188 -1.87 -0.19 30.89
C ARG A 188 -0.71 0.06 31.84
N ASP A 189 -0.75 -0.56 33.01
CA ASP A 189 0.25 -0.32 34.06
C ASP A 189 1.65 -0.81 33.67
N GLU A 190 1.73 -1.87 32.84
CA GLU A 190 2.99 -2.33 32.26
C GLU A 190 3.55 -1.31 31.26
N LEU A 191 2.71 -0.69 30.43
CA LEU A 191 3.15 0.41 29.56
C LEU A 191 3.68 1.60 30.38
N LEU A 192 3.01 1.95 31.49
CA LEU A 192 3.35 3.10 32.33
C LEU A 192 4.65 2.92 33.13
N LYS A 193 5.25 1.72 33.17
CA LYS A 193 6.61 1.51 33.72
C LYS A 193 7.65 2.24 32.87
N GLU A 194 7.44 2.34 31.57
CA GLU A 194 8.39 2.91 30.60
C GLU A 194 8.05 4.36 30.21
N LYS A 195 7.97 5.26 31.20
CA LYS A 195 7.50 6.65 31.02
C LYS A 195 8.27 7.47 29.99
N THR A 196 9.52 7.10 29.70
CA THR A 196 10.41 7.84 28.77
C THR A 196 10.01 7.68 27.30
N VAL A 197 9.26 6.64 26.95
CA VAL A 197 8.82 6.35 25.58
C VAL A 197 7.61 7.21 25.18
N TRP A 198 6.80 7.58 26.16
CA TRP A 198 5.52 8.26 25.98
C TRP A 198 5.68 9.78 26.11
N ASN A 199 4.92 10.54 25.31
CA ASN A 199 4.85 11.98 25.52
C ASN A 199 3.84 12.31 26.63
N LYS A 200 3.87 13.57 27.11
CA LYS A 200 3.00 14.03 28.20
C LYS A 200 1.52 13.77 27.94
N GLN A 201 1.07 13.99 26.70
CA GLN A 201 -0.32 13.75 26.32
C GLN A 201 -0.70 12.29 26.46
N LEU A 202 0.07 11.37 25.88
CA LEU A 202 -0.25 9.94 25.96
C LEU A 202 -0.13 9.39 27.39
N ILE A 203 0.77 9.93 28.22
CA ILE A 203 0.79 9.59 29.65
C ILE A 203 -0.52 10.00 30.33
N HIS A 204 -1.04 11.18 30.02
CA HIS A 204 -2.33 11.63 30.55
C HIS A 204 -3.48 10.74 30.06
N ASP A 205 -3.50 10.40 28.77
CA ASP A 205 -4.51 9.52 28.20
C ASP A 205 -4.46 8.12 28.86
N LEU A 206 -3.26 7.54 28.99
CA LEU A 206 -3.07 6.23 29.63
C LEU A 206 -3.56 6.24 31.07
N ASN A 207 -3.21 7.25 31.88
CA ASN A 207 -3.69 7.33 33.27
C ASN A 207 -5.22 7.48 33.38
N SER A 208 -5.88 7.96 32.32
CA SER A 208 -7.34 8.12 32.27
C SER A 208 -8.04 6.89 31.67
N ALA A 209 -7.30 5.98 31.05
CA ALA A 209 -7.81 4.74 30.48
C ALA A 209 -7.95 3.64 31.54
N ASP A 210 -8.74 2.62 31.21
CA ASP A 210 -8.86 1.40 32.02
C ASP A 210 -7.51 0.68 32.19
N ASP A 211 -7.40 -0.16 33.23
CA ASP A 211 -6.20 -0.97 33.50
C ASP A 211 -5.91 -1.97 32.36
N LYS A 212 -6.96 -2.41 31.68
CA LYS A 212 -6.94 -3.28 30.50
C LYS A 212 -7.53 -2.55 29.30
N ILE A 213 -6.68 -2.23 28.34
CA ILE A 213 -7.09 -1.55 27.10
C ILE A 213 -7.38 -2.61 26.04
N SER A 214 -8.64 -2.73 25.62
CA SER A 214 -9.05 -3.69 24.58
C SER A 214 -8.37 -3.40 23.24
N ILE A 215 -7.60 -4.35 22.72
CA ILE A 215 -6.92 -4.21 21.43
C ILE A 215 -7.93 -4.22 20.29
N ILE A 216 -8.97 -5.05 20.39
CA ILE A 216 -9.97 -5.19 19.34
C ILE A 216 -10.73 -3.86 19.17
N ASP A 217 -11.20 -3.28 20.27
CA ASP A 217 -11.90 -1.99 20.23
C ASP A 217 -10.97 -0.86 19.78
N SER A 218 -9.73 -0.86 20.28
CA SER A 218 -8.73 0.12 19.87
C SER A 218 -8.41 0.02 18.37
N LEU A 219 -8.29 -1.20 17.84
CA LEU A 219 -8.01 -1.46 16.43
C LEU A 219 -9.18 -1.05 15.55
N ASN A 220 -10.42 -1.19 16.00
CA ASN A 220 -11.60 -0.72 15.27
C ASN A 220 -11.56 0.80 15.08
N ILE A 221 -11.36 1.58 16.15
CA ILE A 221 -11.25 3.04 16.08
C ILE A 221 -10.01 3.47 15.29
N TRP A 222 -8.89 2.79 15.50
CA TRP A 222 -7.67 3.05 14.73
C TRP A 222 -7.86 2.79 13.23
N SER A 223 -8.61 1.75 12.86
CA SER A 223 -8.89 1.38 11.46
C SER A 223 -9.72 2.46 10.74
N GLU A 224 -10.58 3.15 11.48
CA GLU A 224 -11.30 4.34 10.98
C GLU A 224 -10.36 5.49 10.64
N CYS A 225 -9.38 5.77 11.52
CA CYS A 225 -8.34 6.76 11.27
C CYS A 225 -7.48 6.37 10.06
N PHE A 226 -7.06 5.10 9.98
CA PHE A 226 -6.32 4.54 8.86
C PHE A 226 -7.09 4.68 7.53
N ARG A 227 -8.41 4.41 7.54
CA ARG A 227 -9.26 4.58 6.36
C ARG A 227 -9.30 6.04 5.90
N GLY A 228 -9.42 6.98 6.85
CA GLY A 228 -9.39 8.41 6.53
C GLY A 228 -8.06 8.89 5.95
N ILE A 229 -6.94 8.43 6.52
CA ILE A 229 -5.59 8.71 6.00
C ILE A 229 -5.42 8.14 4.60
N SER A 230 -5.81 6.88 4.41
CA SER A 230 -5.73 6.19 3.11
C SER A 230 -6.55 6.91 2.05
N LYS A 231 -7.75 7.38 2.40
CA LYS A 231 -8.58 8.17 1.49
C LYS A 231 -7.89 9.45 1.06
N VAL A 232 -7.33 10.22 2.00
CA VAL A 232 -6.61 11.47 1.68
C VAL A 232 -5.41 11.21 0.78
N LEU A 233 -4.63 10.15 1.03
CA LEU A 233 -3.51 9.75 0.18
C LEU A 233 -3.94 9.50 -1.26
N LEU A 234 -4.97 8.68 -1.44
CA LEU A 234 -5.45 8.29 -2.76
C LEU A 234 -6.08 9.49 -3.48
N ASP A 235 -6.88 10.30 -2.79
CA ASP A 235 -7.50 11.51 -3.34
C ASP A 235 -6.45 12.52 -3.87
N ILE A 236 -5.31 12.67 -3.18
CA ILE A 236 -4.23 13.59 -3.60
C ILE A 236 -3.69 13.23 -4.99
N LYS A 237 -3.57 11.94 -5.29
CA LYS A 237 -2.92 11.44 -6.52
C LYS A 237 -3.92 11.04 -7.60
N ARG A 238 -5.22 11.05 -7.29
CA ARG A 238 -6.26 10.42 -8.10
C ARG A 238 -6.37 11.01 -9.49
N ASP A 239 -6.53 12.33 -9.60
CA ASP A 239 -6.85 12.98 -10.86
C ASP A 239 -5.71 12.81 -11.87
N GLY A 240 -4.46 13.03 -11.44
CA GLY A 240 -3.29 12.82 -12.30
C GLY A 240 -3.15 11.37 -12.77
N ALA A 241 -3.44 10.40 -11.89
CA ALA A 241 -3.40 8.99 -12.23
C ALA A 241 -4.53 8.57 -13.20
N ILE A 242 -5.75 9.08 -13.01
CA ILE A 242 -6.89 8.83 -13.91
C ILE A 242 -6.62 9.43 -15.29
N ASP A 243 -6.12 10.66 -15.35
CA ASP A 243 -5.80 11.32 -16.62
C ASP A 243 -4.71 10.56 -17.38
N ALA A 244 -3.65 10.14 -16.69
CA ALA A 244 -2.60 9.29 -17.27
C ALA A 244 -3.15 7.93 -17.71
N ALA A 245 -3.99 7.30 -16.88
CA ALA A 245 -4.60 6.02 -17.21
C ALA A 245 -5.51 6.10 -18.45
N ASN A 246 -6.29 7.17 -18.60
CA ASN A 246 -7.11 7.42 -19.79
C ASN A 246 -6.24 7.56 -21.05
N ARG A 247 -5.13 8.31 -20.98
CA ARG A 247 -4.19 8.43 -22.11
C ARG A 247 -3.59 7.07 -22.48
N VAL A 248 -3.08 6.34 -21.49
CA VAL A 248 -2.45 5.03 -21.67
C VAL A 248 -3.43 4.01 -22.24
N ALA A 249 -4.62 3.86 -21.64
CA ALA A 249 -5.63 2.91 -22.10
C ALA A 249 -6.21 3.31 -23.47
N GLY A 250 -6.27 4.61 -23.76
CA GLY A 250 -6.76 5.15 -25.03
C GLY A 250 -5.89 4.81 -26.25
N HIS A 251 -4.60 4.46 -26.05
CA HIS A 251 -3.71 4.14 -27.19
C HIS A 251 -4.23 2.95 -28.00
N ARG A 252 -4.71 1.86 -27.37
CA ARG A 252 -5.20 0.69 -28.13
C ARG A 252 -6.41 1.02 -28.98
N ALA A 253 -7.40 1.70 -28.41
CA ALA A 253 -8.61 2.08 -29.14
C ALA A 253 -8.30 3.03 -30.31
N ARG A 254 -7.47 4.05 -30.07
CA ARG A 254 -7.05 5.02 -31.08
C ARG A 254 -6.29 4.37 -32.23
N LEU A 255 -5.39 3.42 -31.91
CA LEU A 255 -4.54 2.72 -32.87
C LEU A 255 -5.19 1.46 -33.46
N LYS A 256 -6.41 1.12 -33.04
CA LYS A 256 -7.16 -0.08 -33.44
C LYS A 256 -6.36 -1.38 -33.22
N LEU A 257 -5.64 -1.47 -32.11
CA LEU A 257 -4.83 -2.62 -31.76
C LEU A 257 -5.69 -3.71 -31.08
N PRO A 258 -5.34 -5.00 -31.25
CA PRO A 258 -5.98 -6.11 -30.51
C PRO A 258 -5.91 -5.88 -29.00
N THR A 259 -6.83 -6.44 -28.21
CA THR A 259 -6.85 -6.30 -26.74
C THR A 259 -6.39 -7.55 -26.00
N ASP A 260 -6.37 -8.68 -26.69
CA ASP A 260 -6.07 -10.02 -26.20
C ASP A 260 -4.60 -10.42 -26.41
N ILE A 261 -3.90 -9.75 -27.32
CA ILE A 261 -2.50 -10.02 -27.64
C ILE A 261 -1.62 -8.77 -27.61
N GLY A 262 -0.32 -9.01 -27.42
CA GLY A 262 0.74 -8.02 -27.51
C GLY A 262 0.72 -6.95 -26.41
N ARG A 263 1.76 -6.12 -26.41
CA ARG A 263 1.98 -5.06 -25.42
C ARG A 263 2.50 -3.80 -26.09
N LEU A 264 2.07 -2.66 -25.59
CA LEU A 264 2.64 -1.38 -26.00
C LEU A 264 3.91 -1.07 -25.21
N CYS A 265 4.90 -0.45 -25.87
CA CYS A 265 6.08 0.13 -25.23
C CYS A 265 6.56 1.39 -25.95
N ALA A 266 7.28 2.25 -25.25
CA ALA A 266 8.20 3.19 -25.89
C ALA A 266 9.47 2.43 -26.31
N VAL A 267 9.93 2.66 -27.54
CA VAL A 267 11.18 2.10 -28.07
C VAL A 267 12.09 3.22 -28.55
N HIS A 268 13.35 3.20 -28.10
CA HIS A 268 14.38 4.07 -28.65
C HIS A 268 15.06 3.36 -29.82
N ILE A 269 14.97 3.98 -31.00
CA ILE A 269 15.62 3.48 -32.20
C ILE A 269 16.85 4.36 -32.43
N PRO A 270 18.08 3.85 -32.21
CA PRO A 270 19.27 4.66 -32.42
C PRO A 270 19.39 5.05 -33.90
N HIS A 271 19.83 6.28 -34.16
CA HIS A 271 20.10 6.72 -35.53
C HIS A 271 21.28 5.94 -36.12
N ILE A 272 21.02 5.15 -37.16
CA ILE A 272 22.00 4.27 -37.80
C ILE A 272 22.40 4.86 -39.16
N THR A 273 23.65 5.27 -39.32
CA THR A 273 24.20 5.74 -40.61
C THR A 273 24.81 4.63 -41.45
N GLU A 274 25.24 3.53 -40.83
CA GLU A 274 25.82 2.34 -41.48
C GLU A 274 25.26 1.07 -40.84
N LYS A 275 25.06 0.00 -41.62
CA LYS A 275 24.46 -1.26 -41.14
C LYS A 275 25.28 -1.82 -39.96
N PRO A 276 24.76 -1.81 -38.72
CA PRO A 276 25.55 -2.15 -37.56
C PRO A 276 25.64 -3.67 -37.44
N LYS A 277 26.75 -4.17 -36.87
CA LYS A 277 26.89 -5.60 -36.56
C LYS A 277 25.89 -6.06 -35.50
N ASN A 278 25.58 -5.19 -34.53
CA ASN A 278 24.61 -5.41 -33.46
C ASN A 278 23.74 -4.15 -33.29
N LEU A 279 22.44 -4.32 -33.05
CA LEU A 279 21.52 -3.23 -32.75
C LEU A 279 21.08 -3.31 -31.29
N ASN A 280 21.36 -2.26 -30.51
CA ASN A 280 20.89 -2.15 -29.13
C ASN A 280 19.63 -1.28 -29.12
N MET A 281 18.53 -1.83 -28.61
CA MET A 281 17.25 -1.14 -28.47
C MET A 281 16.90 -1.02 -26.99
N SER A 282 16.35 0.13 -26.60
CA SER A 282 15.81 0.34 -25.25
C SER A 282 14.30 0.33 -25.30
N LEU A 283 13.69 -0.47 -24.42
CA LEU A 283 12.24 -0.64 -24.35
C LEU A 283 11.73 -0.22 -22.97
N SER A 284 10.65 0.55 -22.95
CA SER A 284 9.93 0.95 -21.73
C SER A 284 8.44 0.63 -21.87
N TRP A 285 7.94 -0.33 -21.10
CA TRP A 285 6.58 -0.86 -21.24
C TRP A 285 5.52 0.12 -20.72
N LEU A 286 4.39 0.25 -21.43
CA LEU A 286 3.23 0.96 -20.86
C LEU A 286 2.61 0.14 -19.72
N PRO A 287 2.14 0.81 -18.66
CA PRO A 287 1.48 0.14 -17.54
C PRO A 287 -0.01 -0.10 -17.84
N GLU A 288 -0.34 -0.71 -18.98
CA GLU A 288 -1.71 -0.83 -19.50
C GLU A 288 -2.67 -1.52 -18.51
N ASN A 289 -2.24 -2.62 -17.90
CA ASN A 289 -3.06 -3.34 -16.92
C ASN A 289 -3.37 -2.48 -15.69
N LYS A 290 -2.37 -1.75 -15.17
CA LYS A 290 -2.55 -0.84 -14.03
C LYS A 290 -3.46 0.34 -14.41
N ALA A 291 -3.33 0.87 -15.63
CA ALA A 291 -4.21 1.91 -16.13
C ALA A 291 -5.67 1.44 -16.16
N ILE A 292 -5.92 0.24 -16.70
CA ILE A 292 -7.27 -0.34 -16.76
C ILE A 292 -7.83 -0.60 -15.36
N GLU A 293 -7.01 -1.09 -14.43
CA GLU A 293 -7.41 -1.27 -13.02
C GLU A 293 -7.83 0.05 -12.37
N ILE A 294 -7.06 1.13 -12.58
CA ILE A 294 -7.40 2.47 -12.06
C ILE A 294 -8.76 2.94 -12.63
N LEU A 295 -9.00 2.75 -13.93
CA LEU A 295 -10.22 3.19 -14.61
C LEU A 295 -11.47 2.39 -14.24
N LYS A 296 -11.33 1.10 -13.89
CA LYS A 296 -12.44 0.26 -13.43
C LYS A 296 -12.91 0.59 -12.00
N GLY A 297 -12.32 1.61 -11.38
CA GLY A 297 -12.47 1.91 -9.96
C GLY A 297 -11.46 1.11 -9.15
N ASN A 298 -11.12 1.62 -7.97
CA ASN A 298 -10.15 0.98 -7.11
C ASN A 298 -10.60 -0.49 -6.86
N PRO A 299 -9.81 -1.50 -7.26
CA PRO A 299 -10.18 -2.90 -7.06
C PRO A 299 -10.41 -3.23 -5.58
N PHE A 300 -9.89 -2.38 -4.68
CA PHE A 300 -10.04 -2.51 -3.23
C PHE A 300 -11.24 -1.75 -2.64
N ASP A 301 -11.96 -0.91 -3.41
CA ASP A 301 -13.23 -0.33 -2.95
C ASP A 301 -14.31 -1.41 -2.76
N LYS A 302 -14.20 -2.52 -3.51
CA LYS A 302 -15.12 -3.67 -3.40
C LYS A 302 -14.95 -4.50 -2.12
N ILE A 303 -13.79 -4.43 -1.46
CA ILE A 303 -13.53 -5.26 -0.26
C ILE A 303 -14.18 -4.63 0.99
N SER A 304 -14.57 -3.36 0.93
CA SER A 304 -15.23 -2.65 2.03
C SER A 304 -16.74 -2.90 2.15
N GLN A 305 -17.32 -3.74 1.29
CA GLN A 305 -18.75 -4.11 1.34
C GLN A 305 -19.03 -5.52 1.85
N ASP A 306 -17.98 -6.36 1.99
CA ASP A 306 -18.12 -7.77 2.39
C ASP A 306 -17.37 -8.10 3.71
N ALA A 307 -17.12 -7.10 4.55
CA ALA A 307 -16.57 -7.26 5.91
C ALA A 307 -17.56 -6.75 6.96
#